data_AF-N4UMN2-F1
#
_entry.id   AF-N4UMN2-F1
#
_cell.length_a   1.000
_cell.length_b   1.000
_cell.length_c   1.000
_cell.angle_alpha   90.00
_cell.angle_beta   90.00
_cell.angle_gamma   90.00
#
_symmetry.space_group_name_H-M   'P 1'
#
loop_
_entity.id
_entity.type
_entity.pdbx_description
1 polymer ?
#
loop_
_entity_poly.entity_id
_entity_poly.type
_entity_poly.pdbx_seq_one_letter_code
_entity_poly.pdbx_strand_id
1 'polypeptide(L)'
;MPIFVITVPEIPSESQERFLGAWPTLKEDLKSQPGVAGVSAGPVVAEDGAAFTGFKFVQTLAFNTAEDFESFQSSAWSQEHKARYKERVGGEPVAGKFEVPDFPANASPKAFTQFTTVLLNNTEKRVELRKAWEDLASALGKETWGGVSVGDGPSVGLGMIGWDSLEEARAAYGKPEAAEAYAAYKALGQIKSTMVKLK
;
A
#
# COMPACT_ATOMS: atom_id res chain seq x y z
N MET A 1 -15.22 10.28 -1.58
CA MET A 1 -14.44 9.51 -0.59
C MET A 1 -12.97 9.78 -0.81
N PRO A 2 -12.13 9.64 0.23
CA PRO A 2 -10.68 9.76 0.08
C PRO A 2 -10.11 8.70 -0.87
N ILE A 3 -9.01 9.06 -1.54
CA ILE A 3 -8.27 8.17 -2.44
C ILE A 3 -6.91 7.88 -1.86
N PHE A 4 -6.56 6.59 -1.82
CA PHE A 4 -5.23 6.12 -1.45
C PHE A 4 -4.59 5.41 -2.64
N VAL A 5 -3.38 5.82 -2.98
CA VAL A 5 -2.63 5.30 -4.13
C VAL A 5 -1.38 4.63 -3.61
N ILE A 6 -1.17 3.37 -3.99
CA ILE A 6 0.08 2.63 -3.75
C ILE A 6 0.78 2.51 -5.09
N THR A 7 2.03 2.93 -5.16
CA THR A 7 2.88 2.85 -6.35
C THR A 7 4.14 2.07 -6.00
N VAL A 8 4.44 1.03 -6.77
CA VAL A 8 5.71 0.31 -6.71
C VAL A 8 6.52 0.70 -7.94
N PRO A 9 7.41 1.71 -7.83
CA PRO A 9 8.30 2.05 -8.92
C PRO A 9 9.25 0.89 -9.24
N GLU A 10 9.44 0.65 -10.52
CA GLU A 10 10.54 -0.13 -11.05
C GLU A 10 11.80 0.74 -10.99
N ILE A 11 12.86 0.27 -10.34
CA ILE A 11 14.07 1.05 -10.13
C ILE A 11 15.26 0.16 -10.50
N PRO A 12 15.95 0.46 -11.62
CA PRO A 12 17.14 -0.28 -12.03
C PRO A 12 18.21 -0.26 -10.94
N SER A 13 18.95 -1.36 -10.81
CA SER A 13 20.00 -1.55 -9.81
C SER A 13 20.97 -0.38 -9.71
N GLU A 14 21.44 0.10 -10.86
CA GLU A 14 22.38 1.20 -11.04
C GLU A 14 21.80 2.57 -10.65
N SER A 15 20.47 2.67 -10.50
CA SER A 15 19.77 3.91 -10.15
C SER A 15 19.29 3.95 -8.70
N GLN A 16 19.46 2.86 -7.93
CA GLN A 16 18.91 2.74 -6.56
C GLN A 16 19.45 3.80 -5.61
N GLU A 17 20.78 3.98 -5.53
CA GLU A 17 21.39 4.97 -4.63
C GLU A 17 20.96 6.40 -4.99
N ARG A 18 20.95 6.72 -6.29
CA ARG A 18 20.50 8.02 -6.79
C ARG A 18 19.02 8.27 -6.45
N PHE A 19 18.18 7.25 -6.62
CA PHE A 19 16.77 7.32 -6.26
C PHE A 19 16.59 7.58 -4.77
N LEU A 20 17.26 6.79 -3.92
CA LEU A 20 17.18 6.96 -2.46
C LEU A 20 17.70 8.31 -1.99
N GLY A 21 18.76 8.83 -2.62
CA GLY A 21 19.30 10.16 -2.34
C GLY A 21 18.36 11.30 -2.75
N ALA A 22 17.61 11.13 -3.83
CA ALA A 22 16.63 12.12 -4.31
C ALA A 22 15.28 12.03 -3.59
N TRP A 23 14.96 10.89 -2.98
CA TRP A 23 13.65 10.63 -2.38
C TRP A 23 13.21 11.65 -1.33
N PRO A 24 14.06 12.11 -0.37
CA PRO A 24 13.63 13.12 0.62
C PRO A 24 13.11 14.40 -0.03
N THR A 25 13.79 14.90 -1.07
CA THR A 25 13.34 16.08 -1.81
C THR A 25 12.06 15.81 -2.56
N LEU A 26 11.98 14.70 -3.31
CA LEU A 26 10.78 14.31 -4.06
C LEU A 26 9.56 14.15 -3.14
N LYS A 27 9.76 13.63 -1.93
CA LYS A 27 8.70 13.48 -0.93
C LYS A 27 8.14 14.84 -0.51
N GLU A 28 8.99 15.82 -0.24
CA GLU A 28 8.54 17.17 0.12
C GLU A 28 7.90 17.88 -1.07
N ASP A 29 8.44 17.71 -2.29
CA ASP A 29 7.84 18.23 -3.51
C ASP A 29 6.42 17.65 -3.71
N LEU A 30 6.24 16.35 -3.53
CA LEU A 30 4.94 15.67 -3.59
C LEU A 30 3.96 16.21 -2.54
N LYS A 31 4.41 16.37 -1.29
CA LYS A 31 3.57 16.95 -0.21
C LYS A 31 3.14 18.38 -0.52
N SER A 32 3.96 19.13 -1.24
CA SER A 32 3.64 20.52 -1.61
C SER A 32 2.65 20.62 -2.77
N GLN A 33 2.34 19.51 -3.46
CA GLN A 33 1.40 19.53 -4.57
C GLN A 33 -0.04 19.74 -4.08
N PRO A 34 -0.84 20.60 -4.74
CA PRO A 34 -2.24 20.79 -4.41
C PRO A 34 -3.03 19.47 -4.38
N GLY A 35 -3.88 19.31 -3.36
CA GLY A 35 -4.75 18.13 -3.18
C GLY A 35 -4.07 16.91 -2.52
N VAL A 36 -2.73 16.88 -2.42
CA VAL A 36 -2.01 15.80 -1.73
C VAL A 36 -2.15 15.96 -0.22
N ALA A 37 -2.84 15.04 0.41
CA ALA A 37 -3.08 15.02 1.86
C ALA A 37 -1.98 14.27 2.63
N GLY A 38 -1.26 13.37 1.98
CA GLY A 38 -0.20 12.60 2.63
C GLY A 38 0.72 11.90 1.65
N VAL A 39 1.99 11.78 2.04
CA VAL A 39 3.04 11.09 1.29
C VAL A 39 3.87 10.27 2.26
N SER A 40 3.97 8.97 1.99
CA SER A 40 4.84 8.06 2.72
C SER A 40 5.52 7.13 1.72
N ALA A 41 6.70 6.64 2.06
CA ALA A 41 7.31 5.59 1.26
C ALA A 41 8.37 4.83 2.03
N GLY A 42 8.76 3.68 1.52
CA GLY A 42 9.83 2.92 2.12
C GLY A 42 10.21 1.66 1.34
N PRO A 43 11.32 1.03 1.74
CA PRO A 43 11.72 -0.25 1.18
C PRO A 43 10.77 -1.36 1.65
N VAL A 44 10.55 -2.32 0.75
CA VAL A 44 9.96 -3.62 1.08
C VAL A 44 11.00 -4.45 1.82
N VAL A 45 10.60 -5.02 2.95
CA VAL A 45 11.48 -5.85 3.81
C VAL A 45 11.01 -7.30 3.90
N ALA A 46 9.75 -7.58 3.57
CA ALA A 46 9.21 -8.93 3.48
C ALA A 46 8.06 -8.99 2.47
N GLU A 47 7.90 -10.13 1.80
CA GLU A 47 6.76 -10.45 0.94
C GLU A 47 6.22 -11.83 1.32
N ASP A 48 4.90 -11.96 1.43
CA ASP A 48 4.19 -13.21 1.74
C ASP A 48 4.75 -13.98 2.95
N GLY A 49 5.17 -13.23 3.98
CA GLY A 49 5.73 -13.78 5.23
C GLY A 49 7.21 -14.18 5.17
N ALA A 50 7.87 -14.04 4.01
CA ALA A 50 9.28 -14.30 3.84
C ALA A 50 10.08 -12.99 3.75
N ALA A 51 11.30 -12.99 4.28
CA ALA A 51 12.21 -11.85 4.16
C ALA A 51 12.52 -11.58 2.68
N PHE A 52 12.45 -10.31 2.27
CA PHE A 52 12.76 -9.88 0.91
C PHE A 52 14.22 -9.43 0.85
N THR A 53 15.01 -10.04 -0.04
CA THR A 53 16.46 -9.81 -0.14
C THR A 53 16.85 -8.88 -1.29
N GLY A 54 15.88 -8.50 -2.15
CA GLY A 54 16.10 -7.58 -3.25
C GLY A 54 15.85 -6.12 -2.86
N PHE A 55 15.78 -5.27 -3.89
CA PHE A 55 15.33 -3.89 -3.73
C PHE A 55 13.96 -3.71 -4.38
N LYS A 56 13.00 -3.27 -3.57
CA LYS A 56 11.67 -2.85 -4.00
C LYS A 56 11.27 -1.72 -3.08
N PHE A 57 10.70 -0.67 -3.66
CA PHE A 57 10.28 0.52 -2.93
C PHE A 57 8.78 0.71 -3.12
N VAL A 58 8.08 1.10 -2.08
CA VAL A 58 6.65 1.40 -2.12
C VAL A 58 6.48 2.86 -1.79
N GLN A 59 5.80 3.60 -2.66
CA GLN A 59 5.34 4.96 -2.44
C GLN A 59 3.83 4.94 -2.24
N THR A 60 3.34 5.76 -1.31
CA THR A 60 1.91 5.97 -1.09
C THR A 60 1.56 7.43 -1.16
N LEU A 61 0.45 7.75 -1.81
CA LEU A 61 -0.16 9.08 -1.85
C LEU A 61 -1.59 9.01 -1.30
N ALA A 62 -1.94 9.96 -0.46
CA ALA A 62 -3.28 10.14 0.09
C ALA A 62 -3.89 11.43 -0.45
N PHE A 63 -5.18 11.39 -0.78
CA PHE A 63 -5.98 12.52 -1.25
C PHE A 63 -7.30 12.52 -0.48
N ASN A 64 -7.75 13.69 -0.02
CA ASN A 64 -8.99 13.79 0.76
C ASN A 64 -10.23 13.53 -0.11
N THR A 65 -10.14 13.79 -1.41
CA THR A 65 -11.23 13.60 -2.36
C THR A 65 -10.74 13.00 -3.67
N ALA A 66 -11.68 12.49 -4.48
CA ALA A 66 -11.40 12.07 -5.86
C ALA A 66 -11.02 13.26 -6.74
N GLU A 67 -11.61 14.44 -6.51
CA GLU A 67 -11.34 15.67 -7.25
C GLU A 67 -9.90 16.16 -7.03
N ASP A 68 -9.38 16.06 -5.81
CA ASP A 68 -7.97 16.33 -5.49
C ASP A 68 -7.04 15.42 -6.28
N PHE A 69 -7.37 14.13 -6.35
CA PHE A 69 -6.59 13.15 -7.10
C PHE A 69 -6.60 13.43 -8.60
N GLU A 70 -7.76 13.71 -9.20
CA GLU A 70 -7.88 14.01 -10.64
C GLU A 70 -7.18 15.34 -10.99
N SER A 71 -7.26 16.34 -10.10
CA SER A 71 -6.54 17.61 -10.24
C SER A 71 -5.02 17.40 -10.17
N PHE A 72 -4.54 16.60 -9.23
CA PHE A 72 -3.13 16.23 -9.14
C PHE A 72 -2.67 15.46 -10.38
N GLN A 73 -3.43 14.45 -10.82
CA GLN A 73 -3.16 13.63 -12.00
C GLN A 73 -3.01 14.47 -13.28
N SER A 74 -3.84 15.49 -13.44
CA SER A 74 -3.88 16.38 -14.61
C SER A 74 -2.90 17.56 -14.52
N SER A 75 -2.28 17.79 -13.36
CA SER A 75 -1.33 18.88 -13.16
C SER A 75 -0.10 18.76 -14.08
N ALA A 76 0.43 19.91 -14.49
CA ALA A 76 1.67 19.98 -15.28
C ALA A 76 2.83 19.25 -14.58
N TRP A 77 2.92 19.40 -13.25
CA TRP A 77 3.94 18.73 -12.44
C TRP A 77 3.85 17.19 -12.57
N SER A 78 2.66 16.63 -12.43
CA SER A 78 2.45 15.16 -12.49
C SER A 78 2.72 14.62 -13.88
N GLN A 79 2.27 15.32 -14.92
CA GLN A 79 2.51 14.93 -16.32
C GLN A 79 4.01 14.96 -16.67
N GLU A 80 4.72 16.01 -16.25
CA GLU A 80 6.17 16.10 -16.44
C GLU A 80 6.92 14.99 -15.69
N HIS A 81 6.56 14.71 -14.44
CA HIS A 81 7.21 13.66 -13.64
C HIS A 81 6.93 12.26 -14.19
N LYS A 82 5.72 11.99 -14.68
CA LYS A 82 5.39 10.74 -15.39
C LYS A 82 6.25 10.57 -16.64
N ALA A 83 6.42 11.63 -17.45
CA ALA A 83 7.28 11.59 -18.63
C ALA A 83 8.75 11.32 -18.27
N ARG A 84 9.30 12.06 -17.30
CA ARG A 84 10.68 11.86 -16.82
C ARG A 84 10.92 10.47 -16.26
N TYR A 85 9.93 9.88 -15.59
CA TYR A 85 10.01 8.51 -15.09
C TYR A 85 10.07 7.52 -16.26
N LYS A 86 9.15 7.63 -17.24
CA LYS A 86 9.13 6.77 -18.43
C LYS A 86 10.41 6.83 -19.26
N GLU A 87 11.07 7.98 -19.32
CA GLU A 87 12.35 8.15 -20.03
C GLU A 87 13.53 7.49 -19.31
N ARG A 88 13.48 7.41 -17.97
CA ARG A 88 14.59 6.93 -17.13
C ARG A 88 14.46 5.47 -16.73
N VAL A 89 13.24 4.94 -16.77
CA VAL A 89 12.90 3.62 -16.28
C VAL A 89 12.09 2.90 -17.35
N GLY A 90 12.53 1.71 -17.75
CA GLY A 90 11.69 0.81 -18.54
C GLY A 90 10.64 0.17 -17.64
N GLY A 91 9.35 0.36 -17.94
CA GLY A 91 8.24 -0.25 -17.21
C GLY A 91 7.26 0.75 -16.61
N GLU A 92 5.96 0.43 -16.64
CA GLU A 92 4.96 1.21 -15.90
C GLU A 92 4.96 0.76 -14.43
N PRO A 93 4.98 1.72 -13.48
CA PRO A 93 4.95 1.34 -12.07
C PRO A 93 3.65 0.61 -11.77
N VAL A 94 3.72 -0.40 -10.90
CA VAL A 94 2.50 -1.05 -10.42
C VAL A 94 1.79 -0.07 -9.49
N ALA A 95 0.69 0.50 -9.97
CA ALA A 95 -0.12 1.45 -9.22
C ALA A 95 -1.48 0.83 -8.88
N GLY A 96 -1.77 0.72 -7.58
CA GLY A 96 -3.12 0.44 -7.08
C GLY A 96 -3.79 1.73 -6.62
N LYS A 97 -4.98 2.04 -7.15
CA LYS A 97 -5.82 3.15 -6.72
C LYS A 97 -6.99 2.60 -5.90
N PHE A 98 -7.16 3.09 -4.68
CA PHE A 98 -8.15 2.58 -3.74
C PHE A 98 -9.03 3.70 -3.20
N GLU A 99 -10.33 3.46 -3.16
CA GLU A 99 -11.25 4.20 -2.30
C GLU A 99 -11.19 3.62 -0.90
N VAL A 100 -11.06 4.50 0.08
CA VAL A 100 -10.85 4.16 1.49
C VAL A 100 -11.85 4.94 2.36
N PRO A 101 -12.16 4.48 3.58
CA PRO A 101 -12.83 5.32 4.56
C PRO A 101 -11.90 6.46 4.98
N ASP A 102 -12.41 7.38 5.81
CA ASP A 102 -11.61 8.50 6.30
C ASP A 102 -10.27 8.05 6.89
N PHE A 103 -9.24 8.86 6.65
CA PHE A 103 -7.91 8.58 7.16
C PHE A 103 -7.92 8.61 8.70
N PRO A 104 -7.28 7.65 9.39
CA PRO A 104 -7.27 7.62 10.85
C PRO A 104 -6.63 8.89 11.45
N ALA A 105 -7.42 9.74 12.10
CA ALA A 105 -6.97 11.06 12.58
C ALA A 105 -5.92 11.00 13.71
N ASN A 106 -5.90 9.91 14.49
CA ASN A 106 -5.03 9.75 15.67
C ASN A 106 -4.14 8.50 15.62
N ALA A 107 -3.96 7.90 14.44
CA ALA A 107 -3.11 6.72 14.33
C ALA A 107 -1.65 7.09 14.60
N SER A 108 -1.03 6.42 15.56
CA SER A 108 0.41 6.53 15.77
C SER A 108 1.14 5.80 14.64
N PRO A 109 2.09 6.44 13.92
CA PRO A 109 2.86 5.77 12.89
C PRO A 109 3.59 4.55 13.46
N LYS A 110 3.45 3.42 12.78
CA LYS A 110 4.13 2.17 13.13
C LYS A 110 5.40 2.03 12.32
N ALA A 111 6.40 1.33 12.88
CA ALA A 111 7.71 1.17 12.25
C ALA A 111 7.62 0.42 10.90
N PHE A 112 6.66 -0.50 10.81
CA PHE A 112 6.36 -1.25 9.60
C PHE A 112 4.87 -1.17 9.29
N THR A 113 4.55 -1.19 8.01
CA THR A 113 3.17 -1.31 7.51
C THR A 113 3.11 -2.48 6.57
N GLN A 114 2.18 -3.39 6.84
CA GLN A 114 1.84 -4.49 5.97
C GLN A 114 0.70 -4.04 5.06
N PHE A 115 0.93 -4.10 3.75
CA PHE A 115 -0.11 -3.98 2.74
C PHE A 115 -0.50 -5.38 2.31
N THR A 116 -1.79 -5.70 2.38
CA THR A 116 -2.33 -6.97 1.91
C THR A 116 -3.36 -6.68 0.84
N THR A 117 -3.10 -7.13 -0.38
CA THR A 117 -4.04 -7.01 -1.49
C THR A 117 -4.66 -8.35 -1.77
N VAL A 118 -5.97 -8.37 -2.02
CA VAL A 118 -6.70 -9.58 -2.41
C VAL A 118 -7.43 -9.34 -3.71
N LEU A 119 -7.03 -10.09 -4.74
CA LEU A 119 -7.80 -10.19 -5.97
C LEU A 119 -9.02 -11.07 -5.71
N LEU A 120 -10.22 -10.46 -5.81
CA LEU A 120 -11.47 -11.17 -5.63
C LEU A 120 -11.79 -12.03 -6.85
N ASN A 121 -11.96 -13.33 -6.62
CA ASN A 121 -12.43 -14.25 -7.66
C ASN A 121 -13.94 -14.08 -7.93
N ASN A 122 -14.70 -13.59 -6.95
CA ASN A 122 -16.12 -13.26 -7.06
C ASN A 122 -16.41 -11.93 -6.33
N THR A 123 -16.86 -10.92 -7.05
CA THR A 123 -17.18 -9.58 -6.52
C THR A 123 -18.35 -9.57 -5.54
N GLU A 124 -19.23 -10.58 -5.56
CA GLU A 124 -20.33 -10.72 -4.59
C GLU A 124 -19.82 -11.02 -3.18
N LYS A 125 -18.60 -11.57 -3.05
CA LYS A 125 -17.98 -11.92 -1.76
C LYS A 125 -17.27 -10.76 -1.08
N ARG A 126 -17.42 -9.51 -1.55
CA ARG A 126 -16.75 -8.34 -0.96
C ARG A 126 -17.06 -8.16 0.53
N VAL A 127 -18.30 -8.36 0.95
CA VAL A 127 -18.71 -8.24 2.37
C VAL A 127 -18.07 -9.35 3.20
N GLU A 128 -18.07 -10.59 2.68
CA GLU A 128 -17.42 -11.75 3.31
C GLU A 128 -15.90 -11.51 3.45
N LEU A 129 -15.25 -11.01 2.41
CA LEU A 129 -13.82 -10.68 2.41
C LEU A 129 -13.48 -9.61 3.44
N ARG A 130 -14.27 -8.54 3.51
CA ARG A 130 -14.05 -7.47 4.50
C ARG A 130 -14.16 -8.02 5.92
N LYS A 131 -15.19 -8.83 6.19
CA LYS A 131 -15.36 -9.47 7.50
C LYS A 131 -14.18 -10.39 7.83
N ALA A 132 -13.76 -11.25 6.91
CA ALA A 132 -12.63 -12.16 7.12
C ALA A 132 -11.30 -11.39 7.38
N TRP A 133 -11.14 -10.21 6.77
CA TRP A 133 -10.02 -9.33 7.05
C TRP A 133 -10.08 -8.72 8.47
N GLU A 134 -11.25 -8.23 8.87
CA GLU A 134 -11.48 -7.69 10.23
C GLU A 134 -11.29 -8.77 11.30
N ASP A 135 -11.76 -10.00 11.05
CA ASP A 135 -11.57 -11.16 11.92
C ASP A 135 -10.08 -11.53 12.04
N LEU A 136 -9.33 -11.49 10.93
CA LEU A 136 -7.88 -11.69 10.95
C LEU A 136 -7.16 -10.61 11.76
N ALA A 137 -7.48 -9.33 11.54
CA ALA A 137 -6.87 -8.23 12.30
C ALA A 137 -7.14 -8.37 13.81
N SER A 138 -8.37 -8.75 14.18
CA SER A 138 -8.76 -9.05 15.55
C SER A 138 -7.94 -10.21 16.15
N ALA A 139 -7.79 -11.32 15.43
CA ALA A 139 -6.97 -12.45 15.87
C ALA A 139 -5.49 -12.08 16.04
N LEU A 140 -4.99 -11.14 15.24
CA LEU A 140 -3.63 -10.58 15.38
C LEU A 140 -3.52 -9.59 16.54
N GLY A 141 -4.64 -9.14 17.12
CA GLY A 141 -4.69 -8.11 18.16
C GLY A 141 -4.35 -6.72 17.61
N LYS A 142 -4.66 -6.47 16.35
CA LYS A 142 -4.29 -5.24 15.64
C LYS A 142 -5.52 -4.49 15.16
N GLU A 143 -5.40 -3.16 15.15
CA GLU A 143 -6.28 -2.32 14.36
C GLU A 143 -5.93 -2.49 12.88
N THR A 144 -6.93 -2.32 12.03
CA THR A 144 -6.75 -2.37 10.58
C THR A 144 -7.50 -1.25 9.88
N TRP A 145 -7.00 -0.91 8.70
CA TRP A 145 -7.57 0.07 7.80
C TRP A 145 -7.38 -0.43 6.36
N GLY A 146 -8.17 0.05 5.41
CA GLY A 146 -8.13 -0.50 4.06
C GLY A 146 -9.24 0.01 3.17
N GLY A 147 -9.28 -0.48 1.94
CA GLY A 147 -10.17 0.01 0.90
C GLY A 147 -10.39 -0.98 -0.23
N VAL A 148 -10.98 -0.50 -1.31
CA VAL A 148 -11.25 -1.29 -2.51
C VAL A 148 -10.73 -0.56 -3.73
N SER A 149 -10.23 -1.31 -4.71
CA SER A 149 -9.71 -0.72 -5.93
C SER A 149 -10.81 0.02 -6.70
N VAL A 150 -10.39 1.06 -7.42
CA VAL A 150 -11.27 1.87 -8.27
C VAL A 150 -10.64 2.15 -9.63
N GLY A 151 -11.48 2.29 -10.65
CA GLY A 151 -11.09 2.46 -12.05
C GLY A 151 -11.24 1.18 -12.86
N ASP A 152 -10.72 1.22 -14.08
CA ASP A 152 -10.79 0.09 -15.02
C ASP A 152 -9.77 -0.97 -14.64
N GLY A 153 -10.23 -2.05 -14.01
CA GLY A 153 -9.37 -3.12 -13.56
C GLY A 153 -10.10 -4.13 -12.69
N PRO A 154 -9.39 -5.20 -12.27
CA PRO A 154 -9.97 -6.18 -11.37
C PRO A 154 -10.32 -5.56 -10.02
N SER A 155 -11.37 -6.10 -9.39
CA SER A 155 -11.73 -5.73 -8.02
C SER A 155 -10.71 -6.30 -7.05
N VAL A 156 -9.96 -5.42 -6.38
CA VAL A 156 -8.92 -5.76 -5.42
C VAL A 156 -9.27 -5.12 -4.09
N GLY A 157 -9.36 -5.94 -3.04
CA GLY A 157 -9.42 -5.45 -1.67
C GLY A 157 -8.02 -5.07 -1.18
N LEU A 158 -7.90 -3.99 -0.42
CA LEU A 158 -6.70 -3.58 0.28
C LEU A 158 -6.95 -3.63 1.79
N GLY A 159 -6.07 -4.30 2.51
CA GLY A 159 -5.96 -4.26 3.96
C GLY A 159 -4.59 -3.76 4.39
N MET A 160 -4.55 -3.00 5.48
CA MET A 160 -3.34 -2.46 6.08
C MET A 160 -3.29 -2.72 7.58
N ILE A 161 -2.14 -3.17 8.06
CA ILE A 161 -1.84 -3.34 9.49
C ILE A 161 -0.48 -2.71 9.78
N GLY A 162 -0.40 -1.93 10.87
CA GLY A 162 0.85 -1.36 11.36
C GLY A 162 1.49 -2.24 12.44
N TRP A 163 2.81 -2.43 12.34
CA TRP A 163 3.62 -3.25 13.25
C TRP A 163 4.77 -2.47 13.86
N ASP A 164 5.02 -2.66 15.14
CA ASP A 164 6.15 -2.07 15.86
C ASP A 164 7.47 -2.80 15.51
N SER A 165 7.40 -4.11 15.23
CA SER A 165 8.54 -4.87 14.72
C SER A 165 8.15 -6.07 13.86
N LEU A 166 9.12 -6.65 13.14
CA LEU A 166 8.89 -7.88 12.36
C LEU A 166 8.69 -9.10 13.27
N GLU A 167 9.32 -9.11 14.44
CA GLU A 167 9.17 -10.13 15.47
C GLU A 167 7.76 -10.11 16.06
N GLU A 168 7.18 -8.92 16.31
CA GLU A 168 5.79 -8.77 16.72
C GLU A 168 4.85 -9.39 15.68
N ALA A 169 5.03 -9.05 14.40
CA ALA A 169 4.23 -9.60 13.31
C ALA A 169 4.34 -11.13 13.26
N ARG A 170 5.56 -11.67 13.30
CA ARG A 170 5.80 -13.11 13.29
C ARG A 170 5.16 -13.82 14.47
N ALA A 171 5.26 -13.25 15.67
CA ALA A 171 4.67 -13.82 16.88
C ALA A 171 3.13 -13.81 16.79
N ALA A 172 2.53 -12.73 16.30
CA ALA A 172 1.08 -12.63 16.13
C ALA A 172 0.55 -13.67 15.12
N TYR A 173 1.19 -13.80 13.95
CA TYR A 173 0.82 -14.80 12.94
C TYR A 173 1.14 -16.25 13.35
N GLY A 174 1.98 -16.46 14.36
CA GLY A 174 2.30 -17.78 14.91
C GLY A 174 1.22 -18.36 15.80
N LYS A 175 0.18 -17.59 16.17
CA LYS A 175 -0.92 -18.05 17.02
C LYS A 175 -1.91 -18.91 16.23
N PRO A 176 -2.48 -19.99 16.83
CA PRO A 176 -3.45 -20.85 16.15
C PRO A 176 -4.65 -20.10 15.57
N GLU A 177 -5.23 -19.18 16.33
CA GLU A 177 -6.39 -18.37 15.93
C GLU A 177 -6.08 -17.46 14.74
N ALA A 178 -4.86 -16.91 14.67
CA ALA A 178 -4.42 -16.10 13.54
C ALA A 178 -4.18 -16.95 12.29
N ALA A 179 -3.63 -18.16 12.46
CA ALA A 179 -3.43 -19.10 11.36
C ALA A 179 -4.77 -19.56 10.74
N GLU A 180 -5.77 -19.85 11.58
CA GLU A 180 -7.12 -20.20 11.14
C GLU A 180 -7.80 -19.05 10.41
N ALA A 181 -7.82 -17.85 11.00
CA ALA A 181 -8.39 -16.66 10.38
C ALA A 181 -7.69 -16.33 9.05
N TYR A 182 -6.37 -16.47 8.99
CA TYR A 182 -5.61 -16.21 7.77
C TYR A 182 -5.89 -17.25 6.68
N ALA A 183 -6.12 -18.52 7.04
CA ALA A 183 -6.53 -19.55 6.10
C ALA A 183 -7.93 -19.27 5.52
N ALA A 184 -8.89 -18.88 6.37
CA ALA A 184 -10.22 -18.47 5.93
C ALA A 184 -10.17 -17.27 4.98
N TYR A 185 -9.34 -16.27 5.31
CA TYR A 185 -9.13 -15.10 4.45
C TYR A 185 -8.54 -15.50 3.08
N LYS A 186 -7.51 -16.36 3.07
CA LYS A 186 -6.88 -16.89 1.84
C LYS A 186 -7.82 -17.70 0.96
N ALA A 187 -8.86 -18.33 1.53
CA ALA A 187 -9.83 -19.09 0.75
C ALA A 187 -10.71 -18.21 -0.17
N LEU A 188 -10.77 -16.89 0.08
CA LEU A 188 -11.66 -15.97 -0.63
C LEU A 188 -11.06 -15.36 -1.91
N GLY A 189 -9.75 -15.47 -2.11
CA GLY A 189 -9.09 -14.87 -3.27
C GLY A 189 -7.58 -15.06 -3.30
N GLN A 190 -6.94 -14.48 -4.32
CA GLN A 190 -5.49 -14.51 -4.41
C GLN A 190 -4.91 -13.36 -3.58
N ILE A 191 -4.14 -13.72 -2.57
CA ILE A 191 -3.57 -12.78 -1.61
C ILE A 191 -2.11 -12.51 -1.96
N LYS A 192 -1.73 -11.24 -1.90
CA LYS A 192 -0.34 -10.81 -1.81
C LYS A 192 -0.16 -9.93 -0.60
N SER A 193 0.91 -10.14 0.15
CA SER A 193 1.23 -9.33 1.31
C SER A 193 2.64 -8.77 1.19
N THR A 194 2.79 -7.48 1.46
CA THR A 194 4.07 -6.76 1.37
C THR A 194 4.28 -5.97 2.66
N MET A 195 5.38 -6.24 3.34
CA MET A 195 5.80 -5.50 4.53
C MET A 195 6.77 -4.38 4.14
N VAL A 196 6.46 -3.16 4.54
CA VAL A 196 7.20 -1.95 4.16
C VAL A 196 7.63 -1.19 5.40
N LYS A 197 8.88 -0.71 5.41
CA LYS A 197 9.36 0.24 6.43
C LYS A 197 9.05 1.67 5.99
N LEU A 198 7.80 2.10 6.13
CA LEU A 198 7.35 3.42 5.71
C LEU A 198 8.02 4.54 6.52
N LYS A 199 8.33 5.64 5.84
CA LYS A 199 8.87 6.86 6.41
C LYS A 199 8.15 8.07 5.86
#